data_AF-A0A239YLR2-F1
#
_entry.id   AF-A0A239YLR2-F1
#
_cell.length_a   1.000
_cell.length_b   1.000
_cell.length_c   1.000
_cell.angle_alpha   90.00
_cell.angle_beta   90.00
_cell.angle_gamma   90.00
#
_symmetry.space_group_name_H-M   'P 1'
#
loop_
_entity.id
_entity.type
_entity.pdbx_description
1 polymer ?
#
loop_
_entity_poly.entity_id
_entity_poly.type
_entity_poly.pdbx_seq_one_letter_code
_entity_poly.pdbx_strand_id
1 'polypeptide(L)'
;MKVDSKSKRLNLRLTEDEIQFIESQANMCEMSVSEYIRRCSLNTEKIVIVDPKRLIAFLLGNIYQALSNNTALTKDDKKVISSELTKVVDTLNKTIMELK
;
A
#
# COMPACT_ATOMS: atom_id res chain seq x y z
N MET A 1 38.41 14.85 2.67
CA MET A 1 37.70 14.66 1.39
C MET A 1 36.49 13.79 1.65
N LYS A 2 35.27 14.23 1.32
CA LYS A 2 34.11 13.33 1.26
C LYS A 2 34.35 12.42 0.06
N VAL A 3 34.55 11.13 0.29
CA VAL A 3 34.64 10.15 -0.79
C VAL A 3 33.27 10.09 -1.43
N ASP A 4 33.17 10.59 -2.66
CA ASP A 4 31.96 10.49 -3.47
C ASP A 4 31.74 9.00 -3.80
N SER A 5 30.95 8.31 -2.97
CA SER A 5 30.86 6.84 -2.95
C SER A 5 30.01 6.27 -4.09
N LYS A 6 29.56 7.09 -5.05
CA LYS A 6 28.85 6.65 -6.26
C LYS A 6 29.82 6.32 -7.40
N SER A 7 30.84 5.48 -7.16
CA SER A 7 31.86 5.22 -8.20
C SER A 7 31.44 4.23 -9.30
N LYS A 8 30.36 3.45 -9.08
CA LYS A 8 29.87 2.46 -10.06
C LYS A 8 28.45 2.76 -10.49
N ARG A 9 28.25 2.97 -11.80
CA ARG A 9 26.94 3.14 -12.43
C ARG A 9 26.38 1.78 -12.83
N LEU A 10 25.11 1.53 -12.54
CA LEU A 10 24.34 0.39 -13.01
C LEU A 10 23.34 0.89 -14.05
N ASN A 11 23.36 0.31 -15.25
CA ASN A 11 22.38 0.60 -16.29
C ASN A 11 21.50 -0.63 -16.48
N LEU A 12 20.18 -0.44 -16.41
CA LEU A 12 19.19 -1.51 -16.59
C LEU A 12 18.37 -1.23 -17.85
N ARG A 13 17.95 -2.28 -18.54
CA ARG A 13 16.95 -2.20 -19.61
C ARG A 13 15.68 -2.84 -19.10
N LEU A 14 14.60 -2.09 -19.16
CA LEU A 14 13.28 -2.48 -18.67
C LEU A 14 12.25 -2.12 -19.74
N THR A 15 11.14 -2.83 -19.73
CA THR A 15 9.96 -2.48 -20.52
C THR A 15 9.27 -1.24 -19.92
N GLU A 16 8.43 -0.58 -20.71
CA GLU A 16 7.69 0.62 -20.27
C GLU A 16 6.82 0.33 -19.03
N ASP A 17 6.11 -0.79 -19.03
CA ASP A 17 5.26 -1.19 -17.90
C ASP A 17 6.07 -1.40 -16.61
N GLU A 18 7.29 -1.95 -16.73
CA GLU A 18 8.19 -2.15 -15.59
C GLU A 18 8.72 -0.81 -15.05
N ILE A 19 9.01 0.16 -15.93
CA ILE A 19 9.44 1.51 -15.53
C ILE A 19 8.31 2.20 -14.76
N GLN A 20 7.10 2.22 -15.31
CA GLN A 20 5.93 2.83 -14.68
C GLN A 20 5.62 2.20 -13.32
N PHE A 21 5.73 0.87 -13.22
CA PHE A 21 5.58 0.18 -11.94
C PHE A 21 6.61 0.68 -10.93
N ILE A 22 7.90 0.68 -11.26
CA ILE A 22 8.96 1.11 -10.34
C ILE A 22 8.81 2.58 -9.94
N GLU A 23 8.46 3.46 -10.87
CA GLU A 23 8.21 4.88 -10.60
C GLU A 23 7.06 5.07 -9.60
N SER A 24 5.96 4.32 -9.79
CA SER A 24 4.84 4.36 -8.85
C SER A 24 5.25 3.95 -7.44
N GLN A 25 6.05 2.88 -7.32
CA GLN A 25 6.52 2.35 -6.05
C GLN A 25 7.50 3.31 -5.36
N ALA A 26 8.45 3.88 -6.12
CA ALA A 26 9.40 4.87 -5.61
C ALA A 26 8.67 6.13 -5.11
N ASN A 27 7.64 6.58 -5.83
CA ASN A 27 6.80 7.71 -5.43
C ASN A 27 6.00 7.42 -4.14
N MET A 28 5.44 6.21 -4.01
CA MET A 28 4.76 5.79 -2.78
C MET A 28 5.67 5.80 -1.55
N CYS A 29 6.98 5.63 -1.75
CA CYS A 29 8.00 5.70 -0.70
C CYS A 29 8.70 7.07 -0.60
N GLU A 30 8.22 8.09 -1.31
CA GLU A 30 8.76 9.47 -1.31
C GLU A 30 10.28 9.52 -1.60
N MET A 31 10.75 8.70 -2.55
CA MET A 31 12.16 8.61 -2.91
C MET A 31 12.39 8.55 -4.43
N SER A 32 13.61 8.87 -4.85
CA SER A 32 14.00 8.70 -6.27
C SER A 32 14.02 7.23 -6.68
N VAL A 33 13.72 6.95 -7.94
CA VAL A 33 13.81 5.59 -8.54
C VAL A 33 15.14 4.91 -8.24
N SER A 34 16.25 5.63 -8.38
CA SER A 34 17.59 5.10 -8.12
C SER A 34 17.81 4.68 -6.67
N GLU A 35 17.26 5.45 -5.71
CA GLU A 35 17.35 5.11 -4.29
C GLU A 35 16.42 3.96 -3.93
N TYR A 36 15.21 3.92 -4.51
CA TYR A 36 14.29 2.80 -4.37
C TYR A 36 14.91 1.48 -4.83
N ILE A 37 15.42 1.42 -6.06
CA ILE A 37 16.09 0.24 -6.62
C ILE A 37 17.27 -0.19 -5.74
N ARG A 38 18.08 0.79 -5.28
CA ARG A 38 19.23 0.53 -4.43
C ARG A 38 18.82 -0.11 -3.11
N ARG A 39 17.81 0.42 -2.41
CA ARG A 39 17.33 -0.11 -1.14
C ARG A 39 16.70 -1.50 -1.29
N CYS A 40 15.89 -1.71 -2.32
CA CYS A 40 15.33 -3.02 -2.65
C CYS A 40 16.44 -4.05 -2.91
N SER A 41 17.49 -3.66 -3.63
CA SER A 41 18.60 -4.57 -3.98
C SER A 41 19.53 -4.89 -2.79
N LEU A 42 19.63 -4.00 -1.81
CA LEU A 42 20.52 -4.16 -0.65
C LEU A 42 19.88 -4.87 0.54
N ASN A 43 18.60 -5.26 0.45
CA ASN A 43 17.87 -5.99 1.51
C ASN A 43 17.86 -5.27 2.88
N THR A 44 18.13 -3.95 2.92
CA THR A 44 18.33 -3.20 4.17
C THR A 44 17.05 -2.91 4.95
N GLU A 45 15.88 -3.17 4.39
CA GLU A 45 14.59 -3.27 5.08
C GLU A 45 13.62 -3.71 3.98
N LYS A 46 12.79 -4.72 4.24
CA LYS A 46 11.79 -5.14 3.26
C LYS A 46 10.86 -3.94 3.03
N ILE A 47 10.97 -3.26 1.89
CA ILE A 47 10.09 -2.14 1.57
C ILE A 47 8.71 -2.73 1.29
N VAL A 48 7.89 -2.83 2.33
CA VAL A 48 6.50 -3.23 2.22
C VAL A 48 5.71 -1.98 1.86
N ILE A 49 5.41 -1.83 0.57
CA ILE A 49 4.50 -0.80 0.09
C ILE A 49 3.09 -1.30 0.40
N VAL A 50 2.60 -0.96 1.58
CA VAL A 50 1.20 -1.15 1.94
C VAL A 50 0.47 0.05 1.36
N ASP A 51 -0.28 -0.13 0.27
CA ASP A 51 -1.35 0.81 -0.08
C ASP A 51 -2.48 0.61 0.95
N PRO A 52 -2.59 1.49 1.96
CA PRO A 52 -3.50 1.25 3.07
C PRO A 52 -4.94 1.28 2.57
N LYS A 53 -5.24 2.12 1.56
CA LYS A 53 -6.58 2.26 1.00
C LYS A 53 -7.00 0.98 0.30
N ARG A 54 -6.10 0.39 -0.50
CA ARG A 54 -6.39 -0.84 -1.24
C ARG A 54 -6.48 -2.06 -0.32
N LEU A 55 -5.62 -2.14 0.70
CA LEU A 55 -5.68 -3.20 1.71
C LEU A 55 -6.97 -3.10 2.55
N ILE A 56 -7.33 -1.91 2.99
CA ILE A 56 -8.56 -1.67 3.76
C ILE A 56 -9.79 -2.02 2.92
N ALA A 57 -9.85 -1.59 1.65
CA ALA A 57 -10.94 -1.93 0.75
C ALA A 57 -11.07 -3.45 0.52
N PHE A 58 -9.93 -4.14 0.35
CA PHE A 58 -9.90 -5.60 0.21
C PHE A 58 -10.42 -6.32 1.47
N LEU A 59 -9.96 -5.93 2.66
CA LEU A 59 -10.40 -6.51 3.92
C LEU A 59 -11.89 -6.25 4.19
N LEU A 60 -12.38 -5.04 3.89
CA LEU A 60 -13.82 -4.72 3.94
C LEU A 60 -14.64 -5.62 3.01
N GLY A 61 -14.17 -5.83 1.78
CA GLY A 61 -14.81 -6.72 0.82
C GLY A 61 -14.98 -8.14 1.37
N ASN A 62 -13.93 -8.68 2.01
CA ASN A 62 -13.97 -10.01 2.63
C ASN A 62 -14.97 -10.06 3.80
N ILE A 63 -15.00 -9.03 4.64
CA ILE A 63 -15.95 -8.96 5.76
C ILE A 63 -17.38 -8.88 5.23
N TYR A 64 -17.65 -8.04 4.22
CA TYR A 64 -18.97 -7.93 3.61
C TYR A 64 -19.42 -9.26 3.00
N GLN A 65 -18.52 -9.95 2.29
CA GLN A 65 -18.82 -11.26 1.71
C GLN A 65 -19.14 -12.31 2.77
N ALA A 66 -18.36 -12.36 3.86
CA ALA A 66 -18.62 -13.26 4.99
C ALA A 66 -19.97 -12.97 5.67
N LEU A 67 -20.30 -11.71 5.89
CA LEU A 67 -21.58 -11.28 6.47
C LEU A 67 -22.76 -11.57 5.53
N SER A 68 -22.60 -11.33 4.22
CA SER A 68 -23.63 -11.60 3.22
C SER A 68 -24.03 -13.07 3.21
N ASN A 69 -23.04 -13.96 3.29
CA ASN A 69 -23.25 -15.41 3.30
C ASN A 69 -23.77 -15.96 4.64
N ASN A 70 -23.75 -15.17 5.71
CA ASN A 70 -24.23 -15.60 7.01
C ASN A 70 -25.77 -15.56 7.06
N THR A 71 -26.39 -16.73 7.17
CA THR A 71 -27.86 -16.88 7.20
C THR A 71 -28.47 -16.60 8.57
N ALA A 72 -27.67 -16.53 9.64
CA ALA A 72 -28.13 -16.18 10.98
C ALA A 72 -28.33 -14.67 11.17
N LEU A 73 -27.68 -13.84 10.35
CA LEU A 73 -27.81 -12.38 10.39
C LEU A 73 -28.99 -11.93 9.52
N THR A 74 -29.83 -11.07 10.07
CA THR A 74 -30.91 -10.44 9.31
C THR A 74 -30.34 -9.40 8.33
N LYS A 75 -31.17 -8.95 7.39
CA LYS A 75 -30.79 -7.90 6.44
C LYS A 75 -30.43 -6.59 7.14
N ASP A 76 -31.13 -6.28 8.24
CA ASP A 76 -30.87 -5.08 9.03
C ASP A 76 -29.57 -5.18 9.82
N ASP A 77 -29.26 -6.35 10.40
CA ASP A 77 -27.97 -6.59 11.06
C ASP A 77 -26.81 -6.37 10.08
N LYS A 78 -26.91 -6.94 8.87
CA LYS A 78 -25.90 -6.78 7.82
C LYS A 78 -25.72 -5.30 7.42
N LYS A 79 -26.80 -4.54 7.36
CA LYS A 79 -26.77 -3.10 7.03
C LYS A 79 -26.10 -2.28 8.14
N VAL A 80 -26.43 -2.56 9.40
CA VAL A 80 -25.81 -1.89 10.56
C VAL A 80 -24.31 -2.19 10.60
N ILE A 81 -23.91 -3.46 10.47
CA ILE A 81 -22.50 -3.86 10.49
C ILE A 81 -21.73 -3.20 9.34
N SER A 82 -22.29 -3.18 8.12
CA SER A 82 -21.66 -2.51 6.97
C SER A 82 -21.46 -1.01 7.21
N SER A 83 -22.44 -0.34 7.83
CA SER A 83 -22.37 1.07 8.17
C SER A 83 -21.27 1.34 9.21
N GLU A 84 -21.21 0.55 10.29
CA GLU A 84 -20.19 0.71 11.33
C GLU A 84 -18.78 0.42 10.81
N LEU A 85 -18.61 -0.60 9.96
CA LEU A 85 -17.33 -0.89 9.30
C LEU A 85 -16.86 0.27 8.40
N THR A 86 -17.79 0.94 7.71
CA THR A 86 -17.46 2.13 6.90
C THR A 86 -16.91 3.24 7.79
N LYS A 87 -17.52 3.51 8.95
CA LYS A 87 -17.03 4.52 9.91
C LYS A 87 -15.64 4.19 10.47
N VAL A 88 -15.36 2.91 10.74
CA VAL A 88 -14.03 2.45 11.18
C VAL A 88 -12.99 2.76 10.11
N VAL A 89 -13.31 2.52 8.85
CA VAL A 89 -12.43 2.83 7.71
C VAL A 89 -12.22 4.32 7.52
N ASP A 90 -13.27 5.12 7.65
CA ASP A 90 -13.14 6.59 7.59
C ASP A 90 -12.24 7.12 8.70
N THR A 91 -12.38 6.56 9.91
CA THR A 91 -11.53 6.92 11.07
C THR A 91 -10.08 6.53 10.82
N LEU A 92 -9.81 5.31 10.34
CA LEU A 92 -8.46 4.86 9.99
C LEU A 92 -7.84 5.75 8.90
N ASN A 93 -8.60 6.06 7.85
CA ASN A 93 -8.14 6.95 6.77
C ASN A 93 -7.79 8.34 7.31
N LYS A 94 -8.61 8.89 8.20
CA LYS A 94 -8.35 10.18 8.84
C LYS A 94 -7.07 10.13 9.68
N THR A 95 -6.92 9.13 10.55
CA THR A 95 -5.71 8.98 11.38
C THR A 95 -4.45 8.78 10.53
N ILE A 96 -4.52 8.01 9.44
CA ILE A 96 -3.38 7.86 8.51
C ILE A 96 -3.00 9.19 7.87
N MET A 97 -3.99 10.01 7.49
CA MET A 97 -3.73 11.35 6.94
C MET A 97 -3.14 12.31 7.97
N GLU A 98 -3.52 12.20 9.24
CA GLU A 98 -2.98 13.03 10.34
C GLU A 98 -1.56 12.61 10.78
N LEU A 99 -1.15 11.37 10.49
CA LEU A 99 0.19 10.85 10.76
C LEU A 99 1.21 11.16 9.63
N LYS A 100 0.75 11.69 8.50
CA LYS A 100 1.58 12.20 7.40
C LYS A 100 1.87 13.68 7.59
#